data_AF-A0A6P1XZA8-F1
#
_entry.id   AF-A0A6P1XZA8-F1
#
_cell.length_a   1.000
_cell.length_b   1.000
_cell.length_c   1.000
_cell.angle_alpha   90.00
_cell.angle_beta   90.00
_cell.angle_gamma   90.00
#
_symmetry.space_group_name_H-M   'P 1'
#
loop_
_entity.id
_entity.type
_entity.pdbx_description
1 polymer ?
#
loop_
_entity_poly.entity_id
_entity_poly.type
_entity_poly.pdbx_seq_one_letter_code
_entity_poly.pdbx_strand_id
1 'polypeptide(L)'
;MKFDKSRVYTAVNADELKVGSKVICADTLALLKARVEHFGVSYNAYEVLREIFPDDEEYRFCVGFGDEVTYAFAYFVERPDEHPFGKCYGCGYVFNSELRFDYDIKYCPRCGMEIDSHFPTDF
;
A
#
# COMPACT_ATOMS: atom_id res chain seq x y z
N MET A 1 3.23 11.34 -11.13
CA MET A 1 2.34 10.62 -12.08
C MET A 1 1.35 11.60 -12.71
N LYS A 2 0.64 11.30 -13.81
CA LYS A 2 -0.48 12.15 -14.27
C LYS A 2 -1.74 11.78 -13.51
N PHE A 3 -2.45 12.78 -12.99
CA PHE A 3 -3.70 12.55 -12.27
C PHE A 3 -4.79 11.96 -13.18
N ASP A 4 -5.43 10.89 -12.72
CA ASP A 4 -6.52 10.20 -13.41
C ASP A 4 -7.73 10.07 -12.47
N LYS A 5 -8.84 10.71 -12.84
CA LYS A 5 -10.07 10.72 -12.03
C LYS A 5 -10.69 9.34 -11.87
N SER A 6 -10.47 8.41 -12.81
CA SER A 6 -11.04 7.05 -12.74
C SER A 6 -10.44 6.21 -11.61
N ARG A 7 -9.33 6.65 -11.03
CA ARG A 7 -8.62 5.99 -9.94
C ARG A 7 -8.91 6.60 -8.58
N VAL A 8 -9.85 7.55 -8.51
CA VAL A 8 -10.24 8.22 -7.28
C VAL A 8 -11.42 7.49 -6.66
N TYR A 9 -11.27 7.18 -5.37
CA TYR A 9 -12.28 6.60 -4.52
C TYR A 9 -12.71 7.64 -3.48
N THR A 10 -14.00 7.67 -3.22
CA THR A 10 -14.68 8.56 -2.27
C THR A 10 -15.63 7.73 -1.40
N ALA A 11 -16.35 8.36 -0.48
CA ALA A 11 -17.36 7.68 0.31
C ALA A 11 -18.41 6.90 -0.52
N VAL A 12 -18.69 7.32 -1.76
CA VAL A 12 -19.73 6.72 -2.62
C VAL A 12 -19.32 5.35 -3.20
N ASN A 13 -18.01 5.13 -3.40
CA ASN A 13 -17.49 3.91 -4.01
C ASN A 13 -16.36 3.27 -3.20
N ALA A 14 -16.22 3.61 -1.92
CA ALA A 14 -15.12 3.13 -1.09
C ALA A 14 -15.07 1.59 -1.04
N ASP A 15 -16.23 0.93 -0.99
CA ASP A 15 -16.37 -0.53 -0.90
C ASP A 15 -15.87 -1.28 -2.15
N GLU A 16 -15.68 -0.58 -3.27
CA GLU A 16 -15.08 -1.16 -4.49
C GLU A 16 -13.55 -1.27 -4.38
N LEU A 17 -12.93 -0.62 -3.39
CA LEU A 17 -11.49 -0.65 -3.16
C LEU A 17 -11.12 -1.83 -2.26
N LYS A 18 -10.08 -2.59 -2.64
CA LYS A 18 -9.67 -3.77 -1.88
C LYS A 18 -8.72 -3.37 -0.76
N VAL A 19 -8.98 -3.80 0.48
CA VAL A 19 -8.02 -3.72 1.60
C VAL A 19 -6.68 -4.36 1.19
N GLY A 20 -5.58 -3.71 1.59
CA GLY A 20 -4.21 -4.02 1.18
C GLY A 20 -3.76 -3.32 -0.10
N SER A 21 -4.64 -2.61 -0.81
CA SER A 21 -4.25 -1.79 -1.98
C SER A 21 -3.26 -0.70 -1.58
N LYS A 22 -2.31 -0.40 -2.46
CA LYS A 22 -1.46 0.79 -2.34
C LYS A 22 -2.26 2.00 -2.82
N VAL A 23 -2.33 3.02 -1.99
CA VAL A 23 -3.17 4.20 -2.18
C VAL A 23 -2.43 5.48 -1.81
N ILE A 24 -2.84 6.59 -2.39
CA ILE A 24 -2.47 7.93 -1.93
C ILE A 24 -3.72 8.56 -1.35
N CYS A 25 -3.67 9.00 -0.10
CA CYS A 25 -4.86 9.55 0.56
C CYS A 25 -4.74 11.06 0.78
N ALA A 26 -5.87 11.74 0.87
CA ALA A 26 -5.98 13.15 1.26
C ALA A 26 -7.43 13.51 1.64
N ASP A 27 -7.62 14.64 2.32
CA ASP A 27 -8.96 15.13 2.71
C ASP A 27 -9.64 15.98 1.63
N THR A 28 -8.88 16.41 0.61
CA THR A 28 -9.41 17.21 -0.49
C THR A 28 -8.87 16.73 -1.83
N LEU A 29 -9.69 16.88 -2.88
CA LEU A 29 -9.27 16.58 -4.25
C LEU A 29 -8.06 17.42 -4.70
N ALA A 30 -7.92 18.64 -4.21
CA ALA A 30 -6.77 19.50 -4.52
C ALA A 30 -5.46 18.92 -3.95
N LEU A 31 -5.48 18.52 -2.67
CA LEU A 31 -4.33 17.87 -2.03
C LEU A 31 -4.02 16.51 -2.67
N LEU A 32 -5.06 15.73 -2.99
CA LEU A 32 -4.91 14.44 -3.67
C LEU A 32 -4.19 14.59 -5.02
N LYS A 33 -4.64 15.55 -5.84
CA LYS A 33 -4.00 15.87 -7.12
C LYS A 33 -2.53 16.23 -6.95
N ALA A 34 -2.24 17.15 -6.02
CA ALA A 34 -0.87 17.57 -5.75
C ALA A 34 0.00 16.36 -5.35
N ARG A 35 -0.48 15.50 -4.43
CA ARG A 35 0.26 14.31 -4.00
C ARG A 35 0.51 13.32 -5.15
N VAL A 36 -0.48 13.08 -6.02
CA VAL A 36 -0.34 12.19 -7.19
C VAL A 36 0.64 12.75 -8.23
N GLU A 37 0.59 14.06 -8.47
CA GLU A 37 1.47 14.72 -9.44
C GLU A 37 2.92 14.73 -8.95
N HIS A 38 3.14 14.88 -7.64
CA HIS A 38 4.44 14.77 -6.98
C HIS A 38 4.82 13.35 -6.53
N PHE A 39 4.07 12.33 -6.95
CA PHE A 39 4.36 10.93 -6.62
C PHE A 39 5.77 10.51 -7.07
N GLY A 40 6.54 9.92 -6.15
CA GLY A 40 7.93 9.46 -6.38
C GLY A 40 9.01 10.47 -5.99
N VAL A 41 8.65 11.65 -5.47
CA VAL A 41 9.61 12.68 -5.00
C VAL A 41 9.97 12.50 -3.50
N SER A 42 9.19 11.73 -2.74
CA SER A 42 9.39 11.46 -1.31
C SER A 42 9.48 9.95 -1.03
N TYR A 43 10.23 9.58 0.02
CA TYR A 43 10.05 8.29 0.70
C TYR A 43 8.59 8.20 1.18
N ASN A 44 7.98 7.00 1.07
CA ASN A 44 6.56 6.74 1.37
C ASN A 44 5.55 7.51 0.51
N ALA A 45 5.74 7.49 -0.82
CA ALA A 45 4.84 8.16 -1.75
C ALA A 45 3.40 7.59 -1.79
N TYR A 46 3.18 6.41 -1.19
CA TYR A 46 1.88 5.76 -1.03
C TYR A 46 1.78 5.10 0.35
N GLU A 47 0.57 4.77 0.74
CA GLU A 47 0.19 4.03 1.93
C GLU A 47 -0.51 2.72 1.56
N VAL A 48 -0.60 1.79 2.51
CA VAL A 48 -1.39 0.55 2.35
C VAL A 48 -2.74 0.74 3.04
N LEU A 49 -3.83 0.53 2.29
CA LEU A 49 -5.19 0.58 2.82
C LEU A 49 -5.40 -0.55 3.84
N ARG A 50 -5.73 -0.21 5.09
CA ARG A 50 -5.95 -1.21 6.15
C ARG A 50 -7.42 -1.55 6.35
N GLU A 51 -8.28 -0.55 6.27
CA GLU A 51 -9.71 -0.72 6.50
C GLU A 51 -10.51 0.31 5.71
N ILE A 52 -11.76 -0.08 5.40
CA ILE A 52 -12.78 0.81 4.87
C ILE A 52 -13.89 0.90 5.91
N PHE A 53 -14.11 2.08 6.47
CA PHE A 53 -15.18 2.28 7.45
C PHE A 53 -16.57 2.26 6.79
N PRO A 54 -17.66 2.09 7.55
CA PRO A 54 -19.01 2.03 7.02
C PRO A 54 -19.44 3.32 6.32
N ASP A 55 -20.57 3.28 5.62
CA ASP A 55 -21.06 4.37 4.77
C ASP A 55 -21.67 5.57 5.52
N ASP A 56 -21.78 5.49 6.84
CA ASP A 56 -22.13 6.60 7.73
C ASP A 56 -20.92 7.47 8.13
N GLU A 57 -19.69 7.05 7.79
CA GLU A 57 -18.46 7.79 8.00
C GLU A 57 -18.05 8.62 6.78
N GLU A 58 -17.61 9.86 6.99
CA GLU A 58 -17.06 10.71 5.92
C GLU A 58 -15.63 10.28 5.54
N TYR A 59 -14.82 9.92 6.54
CA TYR A 59 -13.41 9.56 6.40
C TYR A 59 -13.25 8.04 6.36
N ARG A 60 -13.64 7.42 5.23
CA ARG A 60 -13.73 5.96 5.14
C ARG A 60 -12.40 5.24 4.95
N PHE A 61 -11.32 5.92 4.52
CA PHE A 61 -10.07 5.25 4.13
C PHE A 61 -9.04 5.26 5.26
N CYS A 62 -8.89 4.14 5.97
CA CYS A 62 -7.92 3.99 7.06
C CYS A 62 -6.57 3.47 6.56
N VAL A 63 -5.49 4.18 6.90
CA VAL A 63 -4.09 3.86 6.54
C VAL A 63 -3.13 4.04 7.72
N GLY A 64 -1.85 3.68 7.53
CA GLY A 64 -0.76 3.90 8.50
C GLY A 64 -0.41 2.66 9.36
N PHE A 65 0.82 2.64 9.89
CA PHE A 65 1.31 1.64 10.86
C PHE A 65 1.38 2.27 12.25
N GLY A 66 0.58 1.75 13.21
CA GLY A 66 0.52 2.26 14.58
C GLY A 66 -0.71 3.10 14.83
N ASP A 67 -0.65 4.40 14.56
CA ASP A 67 -1.78 5.31 14.70
C ASP A 67 -2.68 5.24 13.45
N GLU A 68 -3.96 4.97 13.64
CA GLU A 68 -4.96 4.92 12.56
C GLU A 68 -5.20 6.33 12.03
N VAL A 69 -4.94 6.53 10.73
CA VAL A 69 -5.20 7.79 10.05
C VAL A 69 -6.25 7.56 8.97
N THR A 70 -7.35 8.30 9.05
CA THR A 70 -8.48 8.19 8.13
C THR A 70 -8.54 9.37 7.17
N TYR A 71 -8.94 9.11 5.93
CA TYR A 71 -9.05 10.13 4.87
C TYR A 71 -10.39 10.04 4.14
N ALA A 72 -10.84 11.17 3.58
CA ALA A 72 -12.07 11.26 2.78
C ALA A 72 -11.88 10.79 1.32
N PHE A 73 -10.66 10.89 0.79
CA PHE A 73 -10.33 10.46 -0.58
C PHE A 73 -9.13 9.51 -0.61
N ALA A 74 -9.20 8.53 -1.49
CA ALA A 74 -8.09 7.66 -1.85
C ALA A 74 -7.87 7.68 -3.37
N TYR A 75 -6.61 7.67 -3.80
CA TYR A 75 -6.21 7.45 -5.18
C TYR A 75 -5.55 6.08 -5.27
N PHE A 76 -6.14 5.17 -6.04
CA PHE A 76 -5.63 3.82 -6.23
C PHE A 76 -4.32 3.84 -7.01
N VAL A 77 -3.25 3.25 -6.45
CA VAL A 77 -1.92 3.14 -7.08
C VAL A 77 -1.68 1.73 -7.61
N GLU A 78 -1.92 0.72 -6.78
CA GLU A 78 -1.68 -0.67 -7.11
C GLU A 78 -2.58 -1.59 -6.28
N ARG A 79 -2.93 -2.76 -6.84
CA ARG A 79 -3.65 -3.79 -6.09
C ARG A 79 -2.81 -4.26 -4.90
N PRO A 80 -3.42 -4.83 -3.85
CA PRO A 80 -2.66 -5.61 -2.90
C PRO A 80 -1.82 -6.64 -3.66
N ASP A 81 -0.61 -6.89 -3.18
CA ASP A 81 0.21 -7.97 -3.69
C ASP A 81 -0.54 -9.29 -3.44
N GLU A 82 -1.35 -9.71 -4.40
CA GLU A 82 -2.09 -10.99 -4.40
C GLU A 82 -1.14 -12.16 -4.65
N HIS A 83 0.14 -12.03 -4.34
CA HIS A 83 1.06 -13.08 -4.66
C HIS A 83 0.90 -14.23 -3.65
N PRO A 84 0.49 -15.44 -4.10
CA PRO A 84 0.73 -16.66 -3.34
C PRO A 84 2.22 -16.93 -3.14
N PHE A 85 3.10 -16.02 -3.59
CA PHE A 85 4.54 -16.12 -3.47
C PHE A 85 5.18 -14.80 -2.99
N GLY A 86 5.87 -14.83 -1.85
CA GLY A 86 6.80 -13.77 -1.46
C GLY A 86 8.07 -13.77 -2.33
N LYS A 87 8.79 -12.65 -2.34
CA LYS A 87 10.06 -12.50 -3.07
C LYS A 87 11.16 -11.98 -2.15
N CYS A 88 12.34 -12.58 -2.21
CA CYS A 88 13.53 -12.08 -1.53
C CYS A 88 14.11 -10.90 -2.32
N TYR A 89 14.21 -9.73 -1.70
CA TYR A 89 14.77 -8.53 -2.32
C TYR A 89 16.29 -8.58 -2.55
N GLY A 90 17.00 -9.43 -1.79
CA GLY A 90 18.45 -9.61 -1.98
C GLY A 90 18.87 -10.46 -3.17
N CYS A 91 18.18 -11.58 -3.41
CA CYS A 91 18.57 -12.53 -4.47
C CYS A 91 17.50 -12.78 -5.54
N GLY A 92 16.32 -12.16 -5.40
CA GLY A 92 15.20 -12.29 -6.33
C GLY A 92 14.43 -13.61 -6.22
N TYR A 93 14.75 -14.48 -5.26
CA TYR A 93 14.08 -15.78 -5.07
C TYR A 93 12.60 -15.60 -4.72
N VAL A 94 11.73 -16.34 -5.41
CA VAL A 94 10.28 -16.35 -5.20
C VAL A 94 9.92 -17.61 -4.41
N PHE A 95 9.16 -17.46 -3.33
CA PHE A 95 8.79 -18.53 -2.37
C PHE A 95 7.32 -18.42 -2.00
N ASN A 96 6.61 -19.50 -1.63
CA ASN A 96 5.19 -19.41 -1.25
C ASN A 96 5.03 -18.46 -0.02
N SER A 97 4.18 -17.44 -0.12
CA SER A 97 3.97 -16.46 0.95
C SER A 97 3.35 -17.09 2.21
N GLU A 98 2.62 -18.20 2.09
CA GLU A 98 2.15 -19.01 3.24
C GLU A 98 3.32 -19.50 4.10
N LEU A 99 4.49 -19.77 3.51
CA LEU A 99 5.67 -20.17 4.29
C LEU A 99 6.11 -19.09 5.27
N ARG A 100 5.82 -17.82 4.97
CA ARG A 100 6.12 -16.71 5.86
C ARG A 100 5.14 -16.61 7.04
N PHE A 101 3.87 -16.89 6.79
CA PHE A 101 2.81 -16.76 7.80
C PHE A 101 2.67 -18.02 8.67
N ASP A 102 2.76 -19.22 8.09
CA ASP A 102 2.55 -20.48 8.80
C ASP A 102 3.81 -20.96 9.55
N TYR A 103 5.00 -20.58 9.09
CA TYR A 103 6.28 -21.05 9.62
C TYR A 103 7.20 -19.93 10.15
N ASP A 104 6.70 -18.69 10.26
CA ASP A 104 7.44 -17.51 10.73
C ASP A 104 8.83 -17.38 10.08
N ILE A 105 8.93 -17.63 8.77
CA ILE A 105 10.20 -17.56 8.05
C ILE A 105 10.62 -16.10 7.89
N LYS A 106 11.67 -15.71 8.64
CA LYS A 106 12.28 -14.36 8.60
C LYS A 106 13.39 -14.22 7.56
N TYR A 107 13.99 -15.33 7.16
CA TYR A 107 15.16 -15.36 6.27
C TYR A 107 14.88 -16.12 4.98
N CYS A 108 15.42 -15.64 3.87
CA CYS A 108 15.29 -16.25 2.56
C CYS A 108 15.87 -17.68 2.59
N PRO A 109 15.10 -18.72 2.23
CA PRO A 109 15.59 -20.10 2.21
C PRO A 109 16.75 -20.35 1.24
N ARG A 110 16.94 -19.44 0.27
CA ARG A 110 17.97 -19.56 -0.76
C ARG A 110 19.27 -18.84 -0.40
N CYS A 111 19.20 -17.61 0.11
CA CYS A 111 20.40 -16.79 0.34
C CYS A 111 20.63 -16.43 1.82
N GLY A 112 19.73 -16.79 2.73
CA GLY A 112 19.83 -16.48 4.16
C GLY A 112 19.58 -15.03 4.53
N MET A 113 19.26 -14.16 3.58
CA MET A 113 18.97 -12.74 3.85
C MET A 113 17.59 -12.55 4.45
N GLU A 114 17.45 -11.60 5.37
CA GLU A 114 16.15 -11.24 5.92
C GLU A 114 15.19 -10.78 4.82
N ILE A 115 13.95 -11.29 4.85
CA ILE A 115 12.99 -11.08 3.77
C ILE A 115 12.48 -9.62 3.75
N ASP A 116 12.43 -8.98 4.93
CA ASP A 116 11.95 -7.59 5.12
C ASP A 116 13.04 -6.54 5.17
N SER A 117 14.31 -6.95 5.11
CA SER A 117 15.39 -5.97 5.03
C SER A 117 15.38 -5.35 3.63
N HIS A 118 14.68 -4.22 3.49
CA HIS A 118 14.94 -3.30 2.41
C HIS A 118 16.39 -2.85 2.56
N PHE A 119 17.24 -3.15 1.57
CA PHE A 119 18.52 -2.44 1.49
C PHE A 119 18.19 -0.95 1.39
N PRO A 120 18.78 -0.06 2.22
CA PRO A 120 18.86 1.33 1.84
C PRO A 120 19.63 1.35 0.53
N THR A 121 18.96 1.71 -0.57
CA THR A 121 19.63 1.95 -1.84
C THR A 121 20.32 3.30 -1.74
N ASP A 122 21.41 3.35 -0.99
CA ASP A 122 22.35 4.47 -1.00
C ASP A 122 23.29 4.27 -2.20
N PHE A 123 23.04 5.01 -3.27
CA PHE A 123 24.03 5.44 -4.25
C PHE A 123 23.96 6.95 -4.40
#